data_AF-A0AAW5PPK6-F1
#
_entry.id   AF-A0AAW5PPK6-F1
#
_cell.length_a   1.000
_cell.length_b   1.000
_cell.length_c   1.000
_cell.angle_alpha   90.00
_cell.angle_beta   90.00
_cell.angle_gamma   90.00
#
_symmetry.space_group_name_H-M   'P 1'
#
loop_
_entity.id
_entity.type
_entity.pdbx_description
1 polymer ?
#
loop_
_entity_poly.entity_id
_entity_poly.type
_entity_poly.pdbx_seq_one_letter_code
_entity_poly.pdbx_strand_id
1 'polypeptide(L)'
;MPGWHDSSYVLPIGESYGSSEEVLAYQHSGGLQHHYAAVGSLTDWRREVASRCQGNSRLVLAVATMFAGPLLRFNGATGGGFHIVGGSSSGKTTALRVAASVVGPPEYAREGRSTANGLEGVAVLHNDATLILDELAQIDPKQAGDAAYLLANGNGKSHANRAGDARATARWRVMILSAGEVGLAQHMAEVGKQARAGQSVRLADVPAEAEAGHGVFERLHDAHDGAGLSANLKDAAARTYGAPWPLWLEYLTHTDSPVLTAQLRESTDRFLVTHVPEDASGEVRRVAERFAIVAFAGELASSCRHKLTGWPKGEATSSVAVCFHAWLRRRGGSGSADTDALLSRIRAFFEAHGESRLEAYRAPQTALPVRERAGFKRFDEVGVTEYMVLPEAFNRELCAGFDARLAARALVDAGWLKPGTDGRSSTVVRIPGLGAVRLFVFDSRKVHDSAL
;
A
#
# COMPACT_ATOMS: atom_id res chain seq x y z
N MET A 1 -16.47 -19.55 -11.62
CA MET A 1 -15.87 -18.74 -10.53
C MET A 1 -16.64 -17.44 -10.44
N PRO A 2 -16.84 -16.82 -9.28
CA PRO A 2 -17.41 -15.47 -9.20
C PRO A 2 -16.58 -14.44 -9.99
N GLY A 3 -17.16 -13.30 -10.32
CA GLY A 3 -16.52 -12.22 -11.09
C GLY A 3 -16.95 -12.18 -12.55
N TRP A 4 -16.12 -11.54 -13.38
CA TRP A 4 -16.41 -11.30 -14.79
C TRP A 4 -16.25 -12.55 -15.68
N HIS A 5 -17.23 -12.79 -16.56
CA HIS A 5 -17.22 -13.73 -17.68
C HIS A 5 -17.72 -13.00 -18.92
N ASP A 6 -16.82 -12.65 -19.84
CA ASP A 6 -17.16 -11.88 -21.05
C ASP A 6 -17.95 -10.59 -20.76
N SER A 7 -19.22 -10.47 -21.14
CA SER A 7 -20.07 -9.30 -20.84
C SER A 7 -20.87 -9.45 -19.54
N SER A 8 -20.77 -10.58 -18.85
CA SER A 8 -21.55 -10.91 -17.67
C SER A 8 -20.72 -10.92 -16.39
N TYR A 9 -21.37 -10.64 -15.26
CA TYR A 9 -20.77 -10.73 -13.93
C TYR A 9 -21.54 -11.75 -13.09
N VAL A 10 -20.84 -12.71 -12.47
CA VAL A 10 -21.43 -13.79 -11.66
C VAL A 10 -21.09 -13.58 -10.19
N LEU A 11 -22.10 -13.59 -9.32
CA LEU A 11 -21.94 -13.50 -7.87
C LEU A 11 -21.68 -14.88 -7.24
N PRO A 12 -21.07 -14.92 -6.04
CA PRO A 12 -20.93 -16.16 -5.27
C PRO A 12 -22.25 -16.80 -4.85
N ILE A 13 -23.35 -16.03 -4.83
CA ILE A 13 -24.72 -16.50 -4.57
C ILE A 13 -25.37 -17.20 -5.78
N GLY A 14 -24.69 -17.24 -6.93
CA GLY A 14 -25.21 -17.86 -8.15
C GLY A 14 -26.03 -16.92 -9.04
N GLU A 15 -26.32 -15.70 -8.60
CA GLU A 15 -26.91 -14.65 -9.44
C GLU A 15 -25.92 -14.14 -10.49
N SER A 16 -26.43 -13.68 -11.64
CA SER A 16 -25.63 -13.10 -12.72
C SER A 16 -26.25 -11.83 -13.28
N TYR A 17 -25.40 -10.94 -13.80
CA TYR A 17 -25.75 -9.64 -14.38
C TYR A 17 -25.18 -9.56 -15.80
N GLY A 18 -25.87 -8.89 -16.72
CA GLY A 18 -25.46 -8.73 -18.13
C GLY A 18 -26.13 -9.73 -19.08
N SER A 19 -25.94 -9.52 -20.38
CA SER A 19 -26.53 -10.34 -21.45
C SER A 19 -25.62 -11.53 -21.79
N SER A 20 -25.89 -12.67 -21.16
CA SER A 20 -25.44 -13.99 -21.61
C SER A 20 -26.67 -14.81 -21.96
N GLU A 21 -26.69 -15.45 -23.14
CA GLU A 21 -27.73 -16.43 -23.50
C GLU A 21 -27.65 -17.70 -22.63
N GLU A 22 -26.49 -17.95 -22.01
CA GLU A 22 -26.28 -19.05 -21.07
C GLU A 22 -26.42 -18.58 -19.62
N VAL A 23 -27.24 -19.29 -18.84
CA VAL A 23 -27.33 -19.09 -17.39
C VAL A 23 -26.06 -19.63 -16.75
N LEU A 24 -25.12 -18.73 -16.43
CA LEU A 24 -23.89 -19.09 -15.71
C LEU A 24 -24.21 -19.31 -14.23
N ALA A 25 -24.51 -20.55 -13.86
CA ALA A 25 -24.70 -20.95 -12.48
C ALA A 25 -23.35 -21.22 -11.80
N TYR A 26 -23.01 -20.45 -10.77
CA TYR A 26 -21.90 -20.81 -9.89
C TYR A 26 -22.34 -21.91 -8.90
N GLN A 27 -21.76 -23.10 -9.00
CA GLN A 27 -21.91 -24.15 -7.99
C GLN A 27 -20.70 -24.14 -7.06
N HIS A 28 -20.93 -23.74 -5.80
CA HIS A 28 -19.92 -23.82 -4.75
C HIS A 28 -20.00 -25.15 -4.01
N SER A 29 -18.84 -25.80 -3.79
CA SER A 29 -18.73 -27.08 -3.07
C SER A 29 -18.02 -26.96 -1.71
N GLY A 30 -17.85 -25.74 -1.18
CA GLY A 30 -17.21 -25.49 0.11
C GLY A 30 -18.15 -24.76 1.08
N GLY A 31 -18.18 -25.08 2.36
CA GLY A 31 -19.06 -24.41 3.33
C GLY A 31 -18.72 -22.94 3.66
N LEU A 32 -17.97 -22.23 2.82
CA LEU A 32 -17.54 -20.85 3.07
C LEU A 32 -18.71 -19.88 2.84
N GLN A 33 -19.07 -19.13 3.88
CA GLN A 33 -20.07 -18.07 3.80
C GLN A 33 -19.56 -16.93 2.91
N HIS A 34 -20.36 -16.47 1.96
CA HIS A 34 -20.01 -15.40 1.02
C HIS A 34 -20.31 -13.98 1.53
N HIS A 35 -21.25 -13.83 2.47
CA HIS A 35 -21.76 -12.55 2.99
C HIS A 35 -22.25 -11.52 1.93
N TYR A 36 -22.74 -11.96 0.77
CA TYR A 36 -23.50 -11.09 -0.14
C TYR A 36 -24.97 -11.12 0.28
N ALA A 37 -25.51 -9.98 0.70
CA ALA A 37 -26.91 -9.83 1.10
C ALA A 37 -27.29 -8.35 1.09
N ALA A 38 -28.58 -8.06 0.92
CA ALA A 38 -29.09 -6.69 0.95
C ALA A 38 -30.24 -6.53 1.96
N VAL A 39 -30.21 -5.45 2.72
CA VAL A 39 -31.28 -5.04 3.65
C VAL A 39 -31.48 -3.53 3.50
N GLY A 40 -32.74 -3.11 3.42
CA GLY A 40 -33.15 -1.73 3.21
C GLY A 40 -32.99 -1.27 1.76
N SER A 41 -33.14 0.04 1.52
CA SER A 41 -33.12 0.62 0.16
C SER A 41 -31.84 1.41 -0.12
N LEU A 42 -31.53 1.65 -1.40
CA LEU A 42 -30.45 2.55 -1.79
C LEU A 42 -30.65 3.96 -1.23
N THR A 43 -31.91 4.44 -1.16
CA THR A 43 -32.23 5.76 -0.62
C THR A 43 -31.87 5.86 0.86
N ASP A 44 -32.19 4.82 1.64
CA ASP A 44 -31.85 4.77 3.06
C ASP A 44 -30.34 4.65 3.25
N TRP A 45 -29.66 3.79 2.47
CA TRP A 45 -28.21 3.62 2.54
C TRP A 45 -27.48 4.93 2.23
N ARG A 46 -27.92 5.63 1.19
CA ARG A 46 -27.35 6.91 0.80
C ARG A 46 -27.57 7.97 1.87
N ARG A 47 -28.78 8.04 2.45
CA ARG A 47 -29.12 9.00 3.51
C ARG A 47 -28.34 8.74 4.78
N GLU A 48 -28.22 7.49 5.20
CA GLU A 48 -27.71 7.12 6.52
C GLU A 48 -26.22 6.78 6.54
N VAL A 49 -25.65 6.32 5.42
CA VAL A 49 -24.25 5.88 5.32
C VAL A 49 -23.46 6.79 4.38
N ALA A 50 -23.84 6.86 3.10
CA ALA A 50 -23.03 7.56 2.10
C ALA A 50 -22.91 9.07 2.38
N SER A 51 -23.99 9.73 2.77
CA SER A 51 -23.99 11.17 3.09
C SER A 51 -23.00 11.54 4.20
N ARG A 52 -22.82 10.65 5.18
CA ARG A 52 -21.92 10.80 6.34
C ARG A 52 -20.47 10.46 6.03
N CYS A 53 -20.20 9.92 4.84
CA CYS A 53 -18.83 9.77 4.35
C CYS A 53 -18.30 11.09 3.77
N GLN A 54 -19.19 11.99 3.29
CA GLN A 54 -18.77 13.22 2.62
C GLN A 54 -17.94 14.12 3.53
N GLY A 55 -16.79 14.56 3.05
CA GLY A 55 -15.81 15.33 3.81
C GLY A 55 -14.95 14.49 4.75
N ASN A 56 -15.11 13.16 4.78
CA ASN A 56 -14.27 12.24 5.56
C ASN A 56 -13.41 11.37 4.62
N SER A 57 -12.17 11.75 4.37
CA SER A 57 -11.38 11.20 3.26
C SER A 57 -11.15 9.69 3.37
N ARG A 58 -10.96 9.17 4.59
CA ARG A 58 -10.74 7.74 4.85
C ARG A 58 -12.03 6.93 4.67
N LEU A 59 -13.19 7.50 5.02
CA LEU A 59 -14.49 6.87 4.76
C LEU A 59 -14.80 6.86 3.27
N VAL A 60 -14.53 7.97 2.57
CA VAL A 60 -14.69 8.06 1.12
C VAL A 60 -13.78 7.06 0.40
N LEU A 61 -12.50 6.98 0.77
CA LEU A 61 -11.58 5.97 0.25
C LEU A 61 -12.12 4.55 0.46
N ALA A 62 -12.54 4.23 1.69
CA ALA A 62 -13.03 2.90 2.04
C ALA A 62 -14.26 2.48 1.19
N VAL A 63 -15.26 3.36 1.07
CA VAL A 63 -16.46 3.11 0.26
C VAL A 63 -16.14 3.09 -1.23
N ALA A 64 -15.35 4.03 -1.75
CA ALA A 64 -14.96 4.06 -3.15
C ALA A 64 -14.16 2.82 -3.56
N THR A 65 -13.36 2.26 -2.65
CA THR A 65 -12.60 1.02 -2.89
C THR A 65 -13.54 -0.16 -3.18
N MET A 66 -14.75 -0.18 -2.63
CA MET A 66 -15.73 -1.24 -2.93
C MET A 66 -16.18 -1.23 -4.38
N PHE A 67 -16.36 -0.04 -4.96
CA PHE A 67 -16.75 0.10 -6.38
C PHE A 67 -15.58 -0.16 -7.34
N ALA A 68 -14.33 -0.09 -6.86
CA ALA A 68 -13.13 -0.28 -7.68
C ALA A 68 -12.84 -1.74 -8.04
N GLY A 69 -13.26 -2.71 -7.21
CA GLY A 69 -13.02 -4.15 -7.43
C GLY A 69 -13.40 -4.61 -8.86
N PRO A 70 -14.65 -4.39 -9.31
CA PRO A 70 -15.09 -4.78 -10.65
C PRO A 70 -14.35 -4.05 -11.77
N LEU A 71 -13.78 -2.87 -11.50
CA LEU A 71 -13.09 -2.06 -12.50
C LEU A 71 -11.67 -2.54 -12.80
N LEU A 72 -11.07 -3.38 -11.95
CA LEU A 72 -9.71 -3.90 -12.14
C LEU A 72 -9.51 -4.58 -13.50
N ARG A 73 -10.55 -5.27 -13.99
CA ARG A 73 -10.54 -5.93 -15.30
C ARG A 73 -10.25 -4.96 -16.45
N PHE A 74 -10.80 -3.75 -16.40
CA PHE A 74 -10.72 -2.78 -17.50
C PHE A 74 -9.36 -2.09 -17.61
N ASN A 75 -8.55 -2.12 -16.54
CA ASN A 75 -7.19 -1.56 -16.52
C ASN A 75 -6.08 -2.62 -16.55
N GLY A 76 -6.42 -3.91 -16.58
CA GLY A 76 -5.43 -5.01 -16.53
C GLY A 76 -4.65 -5.10 -15.21
N ALA A 77 -5.10 -4.41 -14.16
CA ALA A 77 -4.48 -4.45 -12.85
C ALA A 77 -4.75 -5.81 -12.19
N THR A 78 -3.71 -6.42 -11.59
CA THR A 78 -3.80 -7.76 -11.01
C THR A 78 -4.45 -7.77 -9.63
N GLY A 79 -4.34 -6.67 -8.87
CA GLY A 79 -4.89 -6.52 -7.53
C GLY A 79 -4.03 -5.65 -6.62
N GLY A 80 -4.22 -5.82 -5.31
CA GLY A 80 -3.59 -5.02 -4.25
C GLY A 80 -4.61 -4.09 -3.60
N GLY A 81 -4.15 -3.17 -2.75
CA GLY A 81 -5.11 -2.33 -2.04
C GLY A 81 -4.54 -1.41 -0.98
N PHE A 82 -5.35 -1.15 0.04
CA PHE A 82 -5.07 -0.18 1.09
C PHE A 82 -5.18 -0.83 2.46
N HIS A 83 -4.29 -0.43 3.35
CA HIS A 83 -4.33 -0.81 4.75
C HIS A 83 -4.39 0.48 5.57
N ILE A 84 -5.50 0.70 6.28
CA ILE A 84 -5.67 1.88 7.14
C ILE A 84 -4.92 1.59 8.45
N VAL A 85 -3.85 2.35 8.71
CA VAL A 85 -2.93 2.12 9.83
C VAL A 85 -3.02 3.23 10.86
N GLY A 86 -3.19 2.88 12.13
CA GLY A 86 -3.11 3.84 13.23
C GLY A 86 -3.50 3.22 14.57
N GLY A 87 -3.30 3.95 15.66
CA GLY A 87 -3.57 3.46 17.02
C GLY A 87 -5.02 3.00 17.25
N SER A 88 -5.27 2.27 18.33
CA SER A 88 -6.61 1.82 18.70
C SER A 88 -7.61 2.97 18.78
N SER A 89 -8.91 2.67 18.64
CA SER A 89 -9.98 3.67 18.76
C SER A 89 -9.98 4.83 17.75
N SER A 90 -9.27 4.70 16.62
CA SER A 90 -9.23 5.70 15.54
C SER A 90 -10.37 5.59 14.50
N GLY A 91 -11.37 4.73 14.71
CA GLY A 91 -12.51 4.56 13.78
C GLY A 91 -12.23 3.66 12.56
N LYS A 92 -11.06 3.02 12.49
CA LYS A 92 -10.66 2.09 11.41
C LYS A 92 -11.69 0.99 11.11
N THR A 93 -12.09 0.23 12.12
CA THR A 93 -13.13 -0.81 11.99
C THR A 93 -14.46 -0.22 11.52
N THR A 94 -14.77 1.03 11.87
CA THR A 94 -15.96 1.72 11.36
C THR A 94 -15.86 1.96 9.87
N ALA A 95 -14.70 2.43 9.38
CA ALA A 95 -14.46 2.59 7.95
C ALA A 95 -14.63 1.26 7.19
N LEU A 96 -14.14 0.14 7.73
CA LEU A 96 -14.32 -1.19 7.14
C LEU A 96 -15.79 -1.63 7.12
N ARG A 97 -16.55 -1.41 8.20
CA ARG A 97 -17.98 -1.75 8.26
C ARG A 97 -18.82 -0.89 7.32
N VAL A 98 -18.50 0.39 7.22
CA VAL A 98 -19.13 1.32 6.27
C VAL A 98 -18.84 0.88 4.83
N ALA A 99 -17.61 0.46 4.51
CA ALA A 99 -17.29 -0.11 3.21
C ALA A 99 -18.05 -1.43 2.96
N ALA A 100 -18.03 -2.37 3.92
CA ALA A 100 -18.75 -3.65 3.82
C ALA A 100 -20.23 -3.46 3.45
N SER A 101 -20.88 -2.42 3.99
CA SER A 101 -22.28 -2.11 3.73
C SER A 101 -22.63 -1.84 2.27
N VAL A 102 -21.64 -1.59 1.39
CA VAL A 102 -21.88 -1.51 -0.07
C VAL A 102 -22.40 -2.83 -0.62
N VAL A 103 -21.87 -3.96 -0.11
CA VAL A 103 -22.09 -5.31 -0.65
C VAL A 103 -22.93 -6.19 0.27
N GLY A 104 -22.74 -6.07 1.59
CA GLY A 104 -23.24 -7.04 2.53
C GLY A 104 -23.24 -6.57 3.98
N PRO A 105 -23.59 -7.46 4.91
CA PRO A 105 -23.64 -7.14 6.33
C PRO A 105 -22.21 -6.94 6.88
N PRO A 106 -22.06 -6.49 8.13
CA PRO A 106 -20.75 -6.25 8.73
C PRO A 106 -19.75 -7.42 8.63
N GLU A 107 -20.23 -8.66 8.60
CA GLU A 107 -19.44 -9.90 8.47
C GLU A 107 -18.76 -10.06 7.11
N TYR A 108 -19.13 -9.25 6.10
CA TYR A 108 -18.36 -9.14 4.87
C TYR A 108 -16.93 -8.63 5.15
N ALA A 109 -16.76 -7.79 6.18
CA ALA A 109 -15.45 -7.48 6.75
C ALA A 109 -14.99 -8.65 7.63
N ARG A 110 -14.09 -9.47 7.08
CA ARG A 110 -13.63 -10.70 7.72
C ARG A 110 -12.45 -10.44 8.62
N GLU A 111 -12.35 -11.19 9.71
CA GLU A 111 -11.12 -11.23 10.51
C GLU A 111 -9.96 -11.84 9.71
N GLY A 112 -8.77 -11.28 9.87
CA GLY A 112 -7.53 -11.72 9.22
C GLY A 112 -7.02 -13.11 9.66
N ARG A 113 -7.66 -13.77 10.62
CA ARG A 113 -7.29 -15.09 11.14
C ARG A 113 -7.61 -16.23 10.17
N SER A 114 -6.88 -16.28 9.06
CA SER A 114 -7.04 -17.33 8.04
C SER A 114 -5.71 -17.94 7.63
N THR A 115 -5.71 -19.25 7.35
CA THR A 115 -4.54 -19.93 6.76
C THR A 115 -4.37 -19.49 5.31
N ALA A 116 -3.18 -19.67 4.73
CA ALA A 116 -2.95 -19.37 3.31
C ALA A 116 -4.00 -20.02 2.38
N ASN A 117 -4.37 -21.28 2.62
CA ASN A 117 -5.41 -21.97 1.84
C ASN A 117 -6.81 -21.37 2.07
N GLY A 118 -7.10 -20.93 3.29
CA GLY A 118 -8.34 -20.20 3.60
C GLY A 118 -8.41 -18.86 2.87
N LEU A 119 -7.29 -18.13 2.77
CA LEU A 119 -7.20 -16.88 2.02
C LEU A 119 -7.38 -17.09 0.51
N GLU A 120 -6.89 -18.18 -0.08
CA GLU A 120 -7.15 -18.51 -1.49
C GLU A 120 -8.65 -18.72 -1.75
N GLY A 121 -9.33 -19.51 -0.91
CA GLY A 121 -10.78 -19.73 -1.03
C GLY A 121 -11.58 -18.45 -0.89
N VAL A 122 -11.20 -17.59 0.07
CA VAL A 122 -11.81 -16.28 0.25
C VAL A 122 -11.54 -15.37 -0.95
N ALA A 123 -10.33 -15.34 -1.50
CA ALA A 123 -9.99 -14.53 -2.67
C ALA A 123 -10.80 -14.93 -3.92
N VAL A 124 -11.01 -16.24 -4.12
CA VAL A 124 -11.88 -16.76 -5.18
C VAL A 124 -13.33 -16.29 -5.03
N LEU A 125 -13.85 -16.21 -3.80
CA LEU A 125 -15.19 -15.67 -3.53
C LEU A 125 -15.31 -14.17 -3.80
N HIS A 126 -14.18 -13.45 -3.84
CA HIS A 126 -14.12 -12.01 -4.07
C HIS A 126 -13.47 -11.67 -5.41
N ASN A 127 -13.36 -12.63 -6.34
CA ASN A 127 -12.80 -12.35 -7.65
C ASN A 127 -13.60 -11.24 -8.35
N ASP A 128 -12.88 -10.24 -8.86
CA ASP A 128 -13.39 -8.98 -9.40
C ASP A 128 -14.20 -8.13 -8.42
N ALA A 129 -14.00 -8.33 -7.12
CA ALA A 129 -14.60 -7.55 -6.05
C ALA A 129 -13.54 -7.04 -5.06
N THR A 130 -14.01 -6.38 -4.00
CA THR A 130 -13.16 -5.91 -2.91
C THR A 130 -13.23 -6.87 -1.74
N LEU A 131 -12.08 -7.40 -1.32
CA LEU A 131 -11.91 -8.21 -0.13
C LEU A 131 -11.55 -7.32 1.07
N ILE A 132 -12.38 -7.37 2.12
CA ILE A 132 -12.12 -6.66 3.37
C ILE A 132 -11.51 -7.61 4.40
N LEU A 133 -10.35 -7.24 4.96
CA LEU A 133 -9.66 -7.96 6.04
C LEU A 133 -9.44 -7.03 7.25
N ASP A 134 -10.21 -7.23 8.32
CA ASP A 134 -9.99 -6.56 9.60
C ASP A 134 -8.88 -7.25 10.39
N GLU A 135 -8.05 -6.44 11.07
CA GLU A 135 -6.85 -6.87 11.78
C GLU A 135 -5.89 -7.77 10.98
N LEU A 136 -5.23 -7.21 9.96
CA LEU A 136 -4.21 -7.93 9.18
C LEU A 136 -3.10 -8.55 10.04
N ALA A 137 -2.81 -7.95 11.20
CA ALA A 137 -1.81 -8.43 12.16
C ALA A 137 -2.17 -9.80 12.78
N GLN A 138 -3.41 -10.27 12.64
CA GLN A 138 -3.78 -11.63 13.05
C GLN A 138 -3.19 -12.72 12.14
N ILE A 139 -2.73 -12.36 10.94
CA ILE A 139 -1.95 -13.26 10.10
C ILE A 139 -0.58 -13.46 10.75
N ASP A 140 -0.09 -14.70 10.84
CA ASP A 140 1.26 -15.00 11.33
C ASP A 140 2.28 -14.05 10.63
N PRO A 141 3.08 -13.28 11.39
CA PRO A 141 4.11 -12.39 10.84
C PRO A 141 5.03 -13.05 9.81
N LYS A 142 5.29 -14.36 9.97
CA LYS A 142 6.10 -15.14 9.03
C LYS A 142 5.43 -15.32 7.67
N GLN A 143 4.10 -15.28 7.61
CA GLN A 143 3.29 -15.51 6.42
C GLN A 143 2.65 -14.23 5.87
N ALA A 144 2.59 -13.16 6.64
CA ALA A 144 1.90 -11.92 6.28
C ALA A 144 2.36 -11.33 4.93
N GLY A 145 3.68 -11.26 4.70
CA GLY A 145 4.23 -10.77 3.44
C GLY A 145 3.87 -11.65 2.23
N ASP A 146 3.85 -12.97 2.41
CA ASP A 146 3.49 -13.93 1.36
C ASP A 146 1.98 -13.91 1.10
N ALA A 147 1.16 -13.76 2.14
CA ALA A 147 -0.29 -13.63 2.05
C ALA A 147 -0.69 -12.36 1.28
N ALA A 148 -0.09 -11.21 1.62
CA ALA A 148 -0.31 -9.96 0.88
C ALA A 148 0.09 -10.09 -0.60
N TYR A 149 1.21 -10.77 -0.88
CA TYR A 149 1.68 -11.00 -2.23
C TYR A 149 0.77 -11.95 -3.02
N LEU A 150 0.32 -13.03 -2.40
CA LEU A 150 -0.63 -14.00 -2.94
C LEU A 150 -1.93 -13.31 -3.35
N LEU A 151 -2.53 -12.55 -2.43
CA LEU A 151 -3.79 -11.85 -2.67
C LEU A 151 -3.65 -10.83 -3.80
N ALA A 152 -2.58 -10.03 -3.82
CA ALA A 152 -2.39 -8.97 -4.81
C ALA A 152 -1.99 -9.46 -6.21
N ASN A 153 -1.38 -10.63 -6.32
CA ASN A 153 -0.97 -11.20 -7.62
C ASN A 153 -2.06 -12.00 -8.30
N GLY A 154 -3.03 -12.52 -7.55
CA GLY A 154 -4.19 -13.14 -8.18
C GLY A 154 -4.00 -14.57 -8.65
N ASN A 155 -3.02 -15.31 -8.15
CA ASN A 155 -2.76 -16.69 -8.58
C ASN A 155 -2.63 -17.62 -7.37
N GLY A 156 -3.44 -18.68 -7.34
CA GLY A 156 -3.34 -19.75 -6.34
C GLY A 156 -2.10 -20.62 -6.54
N LYS A 157 -1.90 -21.57 -5.63
CA LYS A 157 -0.83 -22.57 -5.78
C LYS A 157 -1.24 -23.65 -6.79
N SER A 158 -0.31 -24.05 -7.66
CA SER A 158 -0.50 -25.20 -8.53
C SER A 158 -0.54 -26.49 -7.70
N HIS A 159 -1.64 -27.23 -7.80
CA HIS A 159 -1.79 -28.54 -7.16
C HIS A 159 -1.85 -29.65 -8.23
N ALA A 160 -1.10 -30.73 -8.03
CA ALA A 160 -1.28 -31.95 -8.80
C ALA A 160 -2.57 -32.68 -8.35
N ASN A 161 -3.34 -33.21 -9.28
CA ASN A 161 -4.49 -34.07 -8.96
C ASN A 161 -3.98 -35.45 -8.47
N ARG A 162 -4.89 -36.31 -7.96
CA ARG A 162 -4.54 -37.68 -7.51
C ARG A 162 -3.95 -38.57 -8.62
N ALA A 163 -4.07 -38.18 -9.89
CA ALA A 163 -3.54 -38.87 -11.06
C ALA A 163 -2.18 -38.31 -11.53
N GLY A 164 -1.66 -37.26 -10.90
CA GLY A 164 -0.39 -36.61 -11.24
C GLY A 164 -0.49 -35.49 -12.28
N ASP A 165 -1.66 -35.20 -12.83
CA ASP A 165 -1.84 -34.07 -13.76
C ASP A 165 -1.95 -32.74 -13.00
N ALA A 166 -1.39 -31.68 -13.58
CA ALA A 166 -1.54 -30.33 -13.05
C ALA A 166 -3.01 -29.88 -13.12
N ARG A 167 -3.61 -29.55 -11.98
CA ARG A 167 -4.94 -28.93 -11.94
C ARG A 167 -4.84 -27.47 -12.37
N ALA A 168 -5.85 -26.98 -13.10
CA ALA A 168 -5.94 -25.55 -13.43
C ALA A 168 -5.92 -24.71 -12.14
N THR A 169 -4.91 -23.85 -12.03
CA THR A 169 -4.71 -22.98 -10.87
C THR A 169 -5.80 -21.91 -10.81
N ALA A 170 -6.41 -21.72 -9.64
CA ALA A 170 -7.37 -20.65 -9.43
C ALA A 170 -6.69 -19.29 -9.66
N ARG A 171 -7.37 -18.39 -10.37
CA ARG A 171 -6.94 -17.01 -10.58
C ARG A 171 -7.98 -16.05 -10.06
N TRP A 172 -7.58 -14.94 -9.47
CA TRP A 172 -8.49 -13.90 -9.04
C TRP A 172 -7.91 -12.52 -9.30
N ARG A 173 -8.75 -11.49 -9.25
CA ARG A 173 -8.36 -10.08 -9.16
C ARG A 173 -9.14 -9.48 -8.01
N VAL A 174 -8.44 -8.96 -7.00
CA VAL A 174 -9.10 -8.39 -5.82
C VAL A 174 -8.54 -7.02 -5.50
N MET A 175 -9.43 -6.09 -5.17
CA MET A 175 -9.05 -4.93 -4.37
C MET A 175 -9.03 -5.36 -2.91
N ILE A 176 -7.98 -5.02 -2.18
CA ILE A 176 -7.88 -5.34 -0.76
C ILE A 176 -8.13 -4.07 0.05
N LEU A 177 -9.03 -4.14 1.02
CA LEU A 177 -9.18 -3.10 2.02
C LEU A 177 -8.95 -3.73 3.39
N SER A 178 -8.05 -3.16 4.16
CA SER A 178 -7.72 -3.69 5.46
C SER A 178 -7.48 -2.57 6.47
N ALA A 179 -7.47 -2.91 7.75
CA ALA A 179 -7.05 -2.00 8.79
C ALA A 179 -6.30 -2.71 9.92
N GLY A 180 -5.49 -1.95 10.65
CA GLY A 180 -4.65 -2.48 11.72
C GLY A 180 -3.89 -1.39 12.47
N GLU A 181 -3.23 -1.78 13.55
CA GLU A 181 -2.41 -0.86 14.35
C GLU A 181 -1.04 -0.62 13.75
N VAL A 182 -0.49 -1.65 13.12
CA VAL A 182 0.84 -1.68 12.51
C VAL A 182 0.72 -1.97 11.02
N GLY A 183 1.61 -1.37 10.23
CA GLY A 183 1.70 -1.65 8.80
C GLY A 183 2.32 -3.03 8.52
N LEU A 184 2.17 -3.53 7.29
CA LEU A 184 2.67 -4.86 6.91
C LEU A 184 4.18 -5.02 7.17
N ALA A 185 4.97 -3.99 6.84
CA ALA A 185 6.42 -4.01 7.03
C ALA A 185 6.81 -4.07 8.51
N GLN A 186 6.10 -3.34 9.37
CA GLN A 186 6.32 -3.35 10.81
C GLN A 186 5.94 -4.72 11.41
N HIS A 187 4.80 -5.28 10.99
CA HIS A 187 4.35 -6.60 11.41
C HIS A 187 5.37 -7.70 11.08
N MET A 188 5.93 -7.68 9.86
CA MET A 188 6.99 -8.63 9.46
C MET A 188 8.29 -8.44 10.28
N ALA A 189 8.61 -7.21 10.67
CA ALA A 189 9.81 -6.90 11.41
C ALA A 189 9.81 -7.47 12.85
N GLU A 190 8.62 -7.73 13.43
CA GLU A 190 8.49 -8.34 14.76
C GLU A 190 9.18 -9.72 14.87
N VAL A 191 9.28 -10.45 13.76
CA VAL A 191 9.98 -11.74 13.68
C VAL A 191 11.32 -11.65 12.94
N GLY A 192 11.87 -10.45 12.83
CA GLY A 192 13.16 -10.20 12.16
C GLY A 192 13.12 -10.34 10.64
N LYS A 193 11.94 -10.38 10.01
CA LYS A 193 11.82 -10.38 8.54
C LYS A 193 11.76 -8.95 8.02
N GLN A 194 12.55 -8.66 7.00
CA GLN A 194 12.44 -7.40 6.27
C GLN A 194 11.44 -7.55 5.13
N ALA A 195 10.48 -6.63 5.05
CA ALA A 195 9.58 -6.53 3.91
C ALA A 195 10.35 -6.02 2.69
N ARG A 196 10.19 -6.70 1.55
CA ARG A 196 10.75 -6.22 0.29
C ARG A 196 9.91 -5.07 -0.24
N ALA A 197 10.51 -4.09 -0.92
CA ALA A 197 9.78 -2.94 -1.47
C ALA A 197 8.57 -3.37 -2.34
N GLY A 198 8.73 -4.43 -3.13
CA GLY A 198 7.64 -5.02 -3.94
C GLY A 198 6.47 -5.61 -3.15
N GLN A 199 6.64 -5.96 -1.87
CA GLN A 199 5.58 -6.38 -0.96
C GLN A 199 4.90 -5.17 -0.30
N SER A 200 5.70 -4.21 0.17
CA SER A 200 5.23 -2.99 0.85
C SER A 200 4.38 -2.11 -0.04
N VAL A 201 4.57 -2.14 -1.37
CA VAL A 201 3.71 -1.40 -2.29
C VAL A 201 2.39 -2.09 -2.59
N ARG A 202 2.17 -3.37 -2.26
CA ARG A 202 0.91 -4.06 -2.62
C ARG A 202 -0.26 -3.67 -1.73
N LEU A 203 0.02 -3.30 -0.48
CA LEU A 203 -0.92 -2.71 0.46
C LEU A 203 -0.38 -1.35 0.87
N ALA A 204 -1.01 -0.29 0.38
CA ALA A 204 -0.60 1.06 0.74
C ALA A 204 -1.08 1.37 2.18
N ASP A 205 -0.12 1.58 3.09
CA ASP A 205 -0.40 1.94 4.49
C ASP A 205 -0.89 3.40 4.59
N VAL A 206 -2.20 3.61 4.55
CA VAL A 206 -2.84 4.92 4.68
C VAL A 206 -2.98 5.26 6.16
N PRO A 207 -2.42 6.39 6.65
CA PRO A 207 -2.61 6.80 8.03
C PRO A 207 -4.10 6.98 8.38
N ALA A 208 -4.55 6.34 9.46
CA ALA A 208 -5.90 6.46 9.99
C ALA A 208 -6.18 7.89 10.44
N GLU A 209 -5.21 8.52 11.11
CA GLU A 209 -5.32 9.90 11.60
C GLU A 209 -5.42 10.86 10.42
N ALA A 210 -6.57 11.52 10.31
CA ALA A 210 -6.77 12.67 9.46
C ALA A 210 -6.33 13.94 10.21
N GLU A 211 -6.03 15.01 9.47
CA GLU A 211 -5.42 16.23 10.04
C GLU A 211 -6.32 16.96 11.07
N ALA A 212 -7.60 16.59 11.16
CA ALA A 212 -8.58 17.15 12.10
C ALA A 212 -8.61 16.48 13.50
N GLY A 213 -7.81 15.44 13.77
CA GLY A 213 -7.59 14.92 15.13
C GLY A 213 -8.66 13.99 15.72
N HIS A 214 -9.51 13.37 14.89
CA HIS A 214 -10.52 12.38 15.32
C HIS A 214 -10.34 11.02 14.64
N GLY A 215 -9.09 10.59 14.41
CA GLY A 215 -8.82 9.36 13.68
C GLY A 215 -9.26 9.50 12.22
N VAL A 216 -10.08 8.57 11.72
CA VAL A 216 -10.56 8.55 10.32
C VAL A 216 -11.62 9.61 10.00
N PHE A 217 -12.03 10.44 10.98
CA PHE A 217 -13.09 11.43 10.81
C PHE A 217 -12.53 12.85 10.74
N GLU A 218 -12.64 13.50 9.59
CA GLU A 218 -12.44 14.95 9.44
C GLU A 218 -13.68 15.78 9.77
N ARG A 219 -14.87 15.19 9.58
CA ARG A 219 -16.16 15.84 9.76
C ARG A 219 -17.08 14.96 10.59
N LEU A 220 -17.53 15.49 11.72
CA LEU A 220 -18.41 14.78 12.66
C LEU A 220 -19.90 14.78 12.25
N HIS A 221 -20.26 15.60 11.26
CA HIS A 221 -21.65 15.83 10.83
C HIS A 221 -22.54 16.31 12.00
N ASP A 222 -23.54 15.53 12.36
CA ASP A 222 -24.52 15.74 13.44
C ASP A 222 -24.10 15.05 14.76
N ALA A 223 -22.96 14.35 14.79
CA ALA A 223 -22.45 13.73 16.01
C ALA A 223 -21.67 14.71 16.88
N HIS A 224 -21.70 14.48 18.19
CA HIS A 224 -20.96 15.28 19.18
C HIS A 224 -19.44 15.07 19.10
N ASP A 225 -19.02 13.83 18.84
CA ASP A 225 -17.60 13.43 18.76
C ASP A 225 -17.41 12.25 17.80
N GLY A 226 -16.15 11.85 17.60
CA GLY A 226 -15.80 10.73 16.72
C GLY A 226 -16.36 9.37 17.19
N ALA A 227 -16.54 9.16 18.49
CA ALA A 227 -17.12 7.94 19.03
C ALA A 227 -18.62 7.86 18.69
N GLY A 228 -19.34 8.98 18.83
CA GLY A 228 -20.73 9.13 18.43
C GLY A 228 -20.94 8.93 16.92
N LEU A 229 -20.11 9.56 16.09
CA LEU A 229 -20.18 9.33 14.63
C LEU A 229 -19.90 7.86 14.30
N SER A 230 -18.91 7.26 14.96
CA SER A 230 -18.57 5.86 14.78
C SER A 230 -19.74 4.93 15.13
N ALA A 231 -20.43 5.17 16.26
CA ALA A 231 -21.61 4.39 16.65
C ALA A 231 -22.74 4.55 15.62
N ASN A 232 -23.05 5.80 15.23
CA ASN A 232 -24.09 6.09 14.25
C ASN A 232 -23.85 5.39 12.90
N LEU A 233 -22.61 5.41 12.41
CA LEU A 233 -22.23 4.76 11.15
C LEU A 233 -22.29 3.23 11.25
N LYS A 234 -21.84 2.63 12.36
CA LYS A 234 -21.93 1.19 12.57
C LYS A 234 -23.38 0.72 12.60
N ASP A 235 -24.24 1.47 13.30
CA ASP A 235 -25.67 1.17 13.41
C ASP A 235 -26.37 1.32 12.05
N ALA A 236 -26.09 2.40 11.32
CA ALA A 236 -26.61 2.61 9.97
C ALA A 236 -26.18 1.49 9.01
N ALA A 237 -24.89 1.16 9.00
CA ALA A 237 -24.31 0.09 8.17
C ALA A 237 -24.84 -1.32 8.53
N ALA A 238 -25.27 -1.54 9.78
CA ALA A 238 -25.90 -2.78 10.21
C ALA A 238 -27.39 -2.87 9.86
N ARG A 239 -28.10 -1.72 9.76
CA ARG A 239 -29.52 -1.66 9.42
C ARG A 239 -29.79 -1.56 7.92
N THR A 240 -28.87 -0.97 7.17
CA THR A 240 -29.01 -0.80 5.73
C THR A 240 -27.70 -1.14 5.02
N TYR A 241 -27.71 -2.16 4.17
CA TYR A 241 -26.53 -2.62 3.45
C TYR A 241 -26.90 -3.36 2.15
N GLY A 242 -25.91 -3.56 1.27
CA GLY A 242 -25.97 -4.37 0.06
C GLY A 242 -26.77 -3.78 -1.11
N ALA A 243 -27.67 -2.81 -0.85
CA ALA A 243 -28.50 -2.18 -1.88
C ALA A 243 -27.71 -1.52 -3.04
N PRO A 244 -26.52 -0.90 -2.83
CA PRO A 244 -25.76 -0.32 -3.94
C PRO A 244 -25.20 -1.35 -4.93
N TRP A 245 -24.88 -2.56 -4.47
CA TRP A 245 -24.06 -3.51 -5.24
C TRP A 245 -24.76 -4.08 -6.48
N PRO A 246 -26.01 -4.59 -6.42
CA PRO A 246 -26.73 -5.05 -7.61
C PRO A 246 -26.84 -3.97 -8.69
N LEU A 247 -27.13 -2.73 -8.28
CA LEU A 247 -27.28 -1.58 -9.17
C LEU A 247 -25.94 -1.16 -9.80
N TRP A 248 -24.83 -1.35 -9.08
CA TRP A 248 -23.50 -1.15 -9.62
C TRP A 248 -23.15 -2.17 -10.70
N LEU A 249 -23.40 -3.46 -10.45
CA LEU A 249 -23.15 -4.51 -11.42
C LEU A 249 -24.05 -4.39 -12.65
N GLU A 250 -25.32 -4.07 -12.45
CA GLU A 250 -26.26 -3.75 -13.53
C GLU A 250 -25.77 -2.53 -14.34
N TYR A 251 -25.21 -1.50 -13.69
CA TYR A 251 -24.65 -0.36 -14.40
C TYR A 251 -23.44 -0.76 -15.27
N LEU A 252 -22.48 -1.47 -14.69
CA LEU A 252 -21.24 -1.84 -15.39
C LEU A 252 -21.50 -2.80 -16.55
N THR A 253 -22.39 -3.79 -16.38
CA THR A 253 -22.71 -4.79 -17.42
C THR A 253 -23.47 -4.20 -18.61
N HIS A 254 -24.14 -3.05 -18.44
CA HIS A 254 -24.81 -2.32 -19.52
C HIS A 254 -23.97 -1.17 -20.09
N THR A 255 -22.79 -0.91 -19.53
CA THR A 255 -21.89 0.14 -20.01
C THR A 255 -20.94 -0.44 -21.05
N ASP A 256 -20.74 0.28 -22.15
CA ASP A 256 -19.82 -0.14 -23.20
C ASP A 256 -18.38 -0.24 -22.65
N SER A 257 -17.79 -1.44 -22.74
CA SER A 257 -16.51 -1.77 -22.10
C SER A 257 -15.35 -0.92 -22.64
N PRO A 258 -15.18 -0.69 -23.95
CA PRO A 258 -14.15 0.20 -24.49
C PRO A 258 -14.29 1.65 -24.01
N VAL A 259 -15.53 2.17 -23.92
CA VAL A 259 -15.79 3.53 -23.41
C VAL A 259 -15.39 3.61 -21.94
N LEU A 260 -15.79 2.64 -21.13
CA LEU A 260 -15.43 2.59 -19.71
C LEU A 260 -13.91 2.49 -19.50
N THR A 261 -13.23 1.65 -20.29
CA THR A 261 -11.76 1.54 -20.28
C THR A 261 -11.10 2.86 -20.66
N ALA A 262 -11.60 3.58 -21.66
CA ALA A 262 -11.06 4.87 -22.07
C ALA A 262 -11.23 5.94 -20.97
N GLN A 263 -12.42 6.03 -20.37
CA GLN A 263 -12.69 6.95 -19.26
C GLN A 263 -11.82 6.65 -18.03
N LEU A 264 -11.66 5.37 -17.70
CA LEU A 264 -10.79 4.95 -16.59
C LEU A 264 -9.34 5.38 -16.84
N ARG A 265 -8.80 5.10 -18.03
CA ARG A 265 -7.43 5.52 -18.40
C ARG A 265 -7.25 7.02 -18.33
N GLU A 266 -8.15 7.79 -18.93
CA GLU A 266 -8.08 9.26 -18.91
C GLU A 266 -8.12 9.81 -17.47
N SER A 267 -9.00 9.26 -16.63
CA SER A 267 -9.09 9.65 -15.23
C SER A 267 -7.83 9.26 -14.45
N THR A 268 -7.26 8.09 -14.74
CA THR A 268 -6.00 7.65 -14.14
C THR A 268 -4.85 8.57 -14.51
N ASP A 269 -4.66 8.87 -15.80
CA ASP A 269 -3.60 9.75 -16.28
C ASP A 269 -3.72 11.15 -15.65
N ARG A 270 -4.94 11.69 -15.57
CA ARG A 270 -5.20 12.98 -14.94
C ARG A 270 -4.82 12.99 -13.46
N PHE A 271 -5.18 11.96 -12.71
CA PHE A 271 -4.81 11.84 -11.30
C PHE A 271 -3.29 11.76 -11.13
N LEU A 272 -2.62 10.95 -11.96
CA LEU A 272 -1.17 10.80 -11.92
C LEU A 272 -0.45 12.13 -12.19
N VAL A 273 -0.84 12.85 -13.25
CA VAL A 273 -0.26 14.17 -13.59
C VAL A 273 -0.50 15.20 -12.48
N THR A 274 -1.66 15.15 -11.83
CA THR A 274 -2.04 16.16 -10.82
C THR A 274 -1.37 15.93 -9.47
N HIS A 275 -1.17 14.67 -9.07
CA HIS A 275 -0.78 14.35 -7.69
C HIS A 275 0.58 13.67 -7.55
N VAL A 276 1.10 13.03 -8.59
CA VAL A 276 2.36 12.28 -8.50
C VAL A 276 3.53 13.16 -8.91
N PRO A 277 4.57 13.31 -8.06
CA PRO A 277 5.79 14.05 -8.43
C PRO A 277 6.44 13.48 -9.70
N GLU A 278 7.03 14.36 -10.52
CA GLU A 278 7.66 13.93 -11.78
C GLU A 278 8.80 12.92 -11.58
N ASP A 279 9.57 13.10 -10.51
CA ASP A 279 10.69 12.26 -10.09
C ASP A 279 10.27 11.00 -9.32
N ALA A 280 8.96 10.76 -9.16
CA ALA A 280 8.46 9.65 -8.37
C ALA A 280 8.88 8.30 -8.96
N SER A 281 9.40 7.45 -8.07
CA SER A 281 9.79 6.09 -8.40
C SER A 281 8.63 5.29 -9.01
N GLY A 282 8.96 4.25 -9.79
CA GLY A 282 7.95 3.36 -10.38
C GLY A 282 7.05 2.68 -9.33
N GLU A 283 7.52 2.55 -8.09
CA GLU A 283 6.73 2.09 -6.95
C GLU A 283 5.60 3.06 -6.58
N VAL A 284 5.92 4.35 -6.47
CA VAL A 284 4.95 5.40 -6.17
C VAL A 284 3.91 5.49 -7.28
N ARG A 285 4.34 5.44 -8.54
CA ARG A 285 3.44 5.46 -9.70
C ARG A 285 2.43 4.30 -9.67
N ARG A 286 2.89 3.07 -9.41
CA ARG A 286 1.99 1.89 -9.26
C ARG A 286 1.02 2.00 -8.08
N VAL A 287 1.40 2.68 -7.00
CA VAL A 287 0.50 2.93 -5.87
C VAL A 287 -0.52 4.00 -6.24
N ALA A 288 -0.07 5.09 -6.86
CA ALA A 288 -0.91 6.19 -7.31
C ALA A 288 -1.95 5.73 -8.37
N GLU A 289 -1.59 4.83 -9.28
CA GLU A 289 -2.53 4.21 -10.22
C GLU A 289 -3.71 3.56 -9.50
N ARG A 290 -3.47 2.86 -8.38
CA ARG A 290 -4.56 2.24 -7.60
C ARG A 290 -5.42 3.28 -6.89
N PHE A 291 -4.81 4.33 -6.32
CA PHE A 291 -5.59 5.47 -5.81
C PHE A 291 -6.45 6.08 -6.93
N ALA A 292 -5.91 6.24 -8.13
CA ALA A 292 -6.63 6.80 -9.25
C ALA A 292 -7.82 5.94 -9.71
N ILE A 293 -7.68 4.61 -9.73
CA ILE A 293 -8.78 3.69 -10.01
C ILE A 293 -9.89 3.86 -8.96
N VAL A 294 -9.54 3.99 -7.68
CA VAL A 294 -10.52 4.22 -6.61
C VAL A 294 -11.19 5.57 -6.70
N ALA A 295 -10.44 6.64 -7.00
CA ALA A 295 -11.00 7.96 -7.25
C ALA A 295 -12.04 7.91 -8.37
N PHE A 296 -11.67 7.32 -9.51
CA PHE A 296 -12.59 7.13 -10.64
C PHE A 296 -13.82 6.31 -10.25
N ALA A 297 -13.64 5.19 -9.53
CA ALA A 297 -14.74 4.34 -9.08
C ALA A 297 -15.73 5.11 -8.21
N GLY A 298 -15.24 5.94 -7.28
CA GLY A 298 -16.07 6.78 -6.44
C GLY A 298 -16.83 7.86 -7.23
N GLU A 299 -16.17 8.55 -8.17
CA GLU A 299 -16.85 9.54 -9.04
C GLU A 299 -17.92 8.88 -9.93
N LEU A 300 -17.60 7.73 -10.51
CA LEU A 300 -18.50 6.98 -11.38
C LEU A 300 -19.71 6.45 -10.60
N ALA A 301 -19.51 5.88 -9.41
CA ALA A 301 -20.60 5.45 -8.53
C ALA A 301 -21.49 6.63 -8.08
N SER A 302 -20.91 7.82 -7.92
CA SER A 302 -21.63 9.04 -7.54
C SER A 302 -22.51 9.59 -8.67
N SER A 303 -22.01 9.49 -9.91
CA SER A 303 -22.59 10.14 -11.10
C SER A 303 -23.33 9.20 -12.05
N CYS A 304 -23.25 7.89 -11.87
CA CYS A 304 -24.01 6.92 -12.65
C CYS A 304 -25.52 7.15 -12.53
N ARG A 305 -26.32 6.55 -13.42
CA ARG A 305 -27.78 6.75 -13.49
C ARG A 305 -28.49 6.57 -12.14
N HIS A 306 -27.98 5.67 -11.30
CA HIS A 306 -28.56 5.33 -9.99
C HIS A 306 -28.08 6.24 -8.85
N LYS A 307 -27.03 7.05 -9.06
CA LYS A 307 -26.42 7.95 -8.05
C LYS A 307 -26.18 7.21 -6.72
N LEU A 308 -25.40 6.14 -6.77
CA LEU A 308 -25.27 5.16 -5.69
C LEU A 308 -24.86 5.82 -4.37
N THR A 309 -23.77 6.59 -4.38
CA THR A 309 -23.34 7.39 -3.22
C THR A 309 -23.99 8.78 -3.22
N GLY A 310 -24.28 9.33 -4.41
CA GLY A 310 -24.82 10.68 -4.58
C GLY A 310 -23.88 11.78 -4.10
N TRP A 311 -22.58 11.51 -3.98
CA TRP A 311 -21.61 12.53 -3.58
C TRP A 311 -21.49 13.65 -4.61
N PRO A 312 -21.12 14.88 -4.18
CA PRO A 312 -20.79 15.96 -5.10
C PRO A 312 -19.63 15.59 -6.03
N LYS A 313 -19.64 16.15 -7.25
CA LYS A 313 -18.54 15.97 -8.20
C LYS A 313 -17.21 16.41 -7.59
N GLY A 314 -16.20 15.55 -7.66
CA GLY A 314 -14.86 15.81 -7.12
C GLY A 314 -14.65 15.35 -5.68
N GLU A 315 -15.71 14.96 -4.95
CA GLU A 315 -15.62 14.49 -3.56
C GLU A 315 -14.73 13.25 -3.44
N ALA A 316 -14.94 12.26 -4.31
CA ALA A 316 -14.15 11.04 -4.33
C ALA A 316 -12.69 11.32 -4.71
N THR A 317 -12.49 12.09 -5.78
CA THR A 317 -11.15 12.40 -6.29
C THR A 317 -10.29 13.14 -5.26
N SER A 318 -10.85 14.19 -4.66
CA SER A 318 -10.16 15.01 -3.66
C SER A 318 -9.85 14.23 -2.38
N SER A 319 -10.82 13.48 -1.85
CA SER A 319 -10.63 12.64 -0.67
C SER A 319 -9.56 11.57 -0.88
N VAL A 320 -9.60 10.88 -2.01
CA VAL A 320 -8.63 9.83 -2.36
C VAL A 320 -7.23 10.44 -2.57
N ALA A 321 -7.14 11.65 -3.12
CA ALA A 321 -5.88 12.39 -3.22
C ALA A 321 -5.30 12.76 -1.83
N VAL A 322 -6.13 13.17 -0.87
CA VAL A 322 -5.70 13.41 0.52
C VAL A 322 -5.08 12.14 1.11
N CYS A 323 -5.72 10.98 0.91
CA CYS A 323 -5.18 9.69 1.36
C CYS A 323 -3.86 9.33 0.66
N PHE A 324 -3.73 9.59 -0.65
CA PHE A 324 -2.49 9.36 -1.39
C PHE A 324 -1.34 10.22 -0.84
N HIS A 325 -1.56 11.51 -0.62
CA HIS A 325 -0.54 12.41 -0.06
C HIS A 325 -0.17 12.05 1.38
N ALA A 326 -1.13 11.58 2.18
CA ALA A 326 -0.86 11.06 3.52
C ALA A 326 0.01 9.79 3.49
N TRP A 327 -0.27 8.87 2.56
CA TRP A 327 0.56 7.70 2.33
C TRP A 327 1.97 8.06 1.84
N LEU A 328 2.09 8.98 0.88
CA LEU A 328 3.37 9.41 0.31
C LEU A 328 4.29 10.03 1.39
N ARG A 329 3.73 10.89 2.23
CA ARG A 329 4.43 11.45 3.40
C ARG A 329 4.90 10.37 4.36
N ARG A 330 4.02 9.43 4.73
CA ARG A 330 4.36 8.32 5.64
C ARG A 330 5.48 7.43 5.09
N ARG A 331 5.52 7.23 3.77
CA ARG A 331 6.55 6.40 3.12
C ARG A 331 7.95 7.01 3.19
N GLY A 332 8.08 8.33 3.36
CA GLY A 332 9.35 9.05 3.26
C GLY A 332 9.57 9.77 1.92
N GLY A 333 8.52 9.96 1.12
CA GLY A 333 8.55 10.77 -0.11
C GLY A 333 8.50 9.97 -1.42
N SER A 334 8.88 10.64 -2.52
CA SER A 334 8.81 10.15 -3.90
C SER A 334 9.91 9.14 -4.28
N GLY A 335 10.95 9.02 -3.44
CA GLY A 335 12.12 8.15 -3.59
C GLY A 335 11.82 6.64 -3.59
N SER A 336 12.85 5.81 -3.65
CA SER A 336 12.72 4.35 -3.50
C SER A 336 12.83 3.98 -2.02
N ALA A 337 11.91 3.17 -1.50
CA ALA A 337 11.92 2.76 -0.09
C ALA A 337 13.23 2.05 0.30
N ASP A 338 13.85 1.32 -0.63
CA ASP A 338 15.15 0.68 -0.43
C ASP A 338 16.28 1.72 -0.32
N THR A 339 16.18 2.83 -1.06
CA THR A 339 17.14 3.94 -0.95
C THR A 339 16.98 4.66 0.38
N ASP A 340 15.76 4.96 0.81
CA ASP A 340 15.51 5.65 2.08
C ASP A 340 15.97 4.81 3.28
N ALA A 341 15.70 3.49 3.26
CA ALA A 341 16.19 2.56 4.27
C ALA A 341 17.73 2.48 4.31
N LEU A 342 18.38 2.50 3.14
CA LEU A 342 19.84 2.56 3.04
C LEU A 342 20.39 3.86 3.65
N LEU A 343 19.80 5.02 3.32
CA LEU A 343 20.23 6.32 3.85
C LEU A 343 20.07 6.40 5.38
N SER A 344 18.93 5.93 5.90
CA SER A 344 18.67 5.88 7.35
C SER A 344 19.68 4.98 8.08
N ARG A 345 19.99 3.81 7.51
CA ARG A 345 21.00 2.88 8.06
C ARG A 345 22.39 3.51 8.12
N ILE A 346 22.79 4.19 7.05
CA ILE A 346 24.10 4.86 6.97
C ILE A 346 24.19 5.99 8.00
N ARG A 347 23.11 6.77 8.16
CA ARG A 347 23.04 7.80 9.19
C ARG A 347 23.19 7.22 10.59
N ALA A 348 22.43 6.18 10.91
CA ALA A 348 22.51 5.50 12.21
C ALA A 348 23.92 4.96 12.49
N PHE A 349 24.61 4.45 11.47
CA PHE A 349 26.02 4.04 11.59
C PHE A 349 26.92 5.21 12.00
N PHE A 350 26.82 6.35 11.31
CA PHE A 350 27.68 7.50 11.61
C PHE A 350 27.33 8.19 12.93
N GLU A 351 26.06 8.22 13.34
CA GLU A 351 25.64 8.72 14.65
C GLU A 351 26.21 7.84 15.79
N ALA A 352 26.16 6.52 15.64
CA ALA A 352 26.66 5.59 16.66
C ALA A 352 28.19 5.44 16.67
N HIS A 353 28.84 5.56 15.51
CA HIS A 353 30.22 5.12 15.31
C HIS A 353 31.15 6.16 14.68
N GLY A 354 30.65 7.33 14.28
CA GLY A 354 31.44 8.35 13.57
C GLY A 354 32.63 8.89 14.38
N GLU A 355 32.53 8.90 15.71
CA GLU A 355 33.62 9.31 16.60
C GLU A 355 34.51 8.16 17.07
N SER A 356 33.97 6.94 17.18
CA SER A 356 34.65 5.81 17.83
C SER A 356 35.32 4.83 16.86
N ARG A 357 34.86 4.75 15.60
CA ARG A 357 35.35 3.77 14.60
C ARG A 357 35.99 4.42 13.36
N LEU A 358 36.07 5.76 13.31
CA LEU A 358 36.74 6.50 12.25
C LEU A 358 38.01 7.19 12.78
N GLU A 359 39.16 6.74 12.29
CA GLU A 359 40.46 7.28 12.68
C GLU A 359 40.72 8.64 12.04
N ALA A 360 41.28 9.59 12.78
CA ALA A 360 41.69 10.86 12.19
C ALA A 360 42.76 10.62 11.11
N TYR A 361 42.56 11.17 9.91
CA TYR A 361 43.45 10.99 8.75
C TYR A 361 44.92 11.32 9.03
N ARG A 362 45.16 12.25 9.96
CA ARG A 362 46.47 12.54 10.55
C ARG A 362 46.38 12.49 12.07
N ALA A 363 46.26 11.29 12.61
CA ALA A 363 46.35 11.09 14.05
C ALA A 363 47.77 11.39 14.55
N PRO A 364 47.93 12.03 15.72
CA PRO A 364 49.22 12.12 16.40
C PRO A 364 49.75 10.70 16.69
N GLN A 365 51.08 10.53 16.75
CA GLN A 365 51.69 9.23 17.11
C GLN A 365 51.26 8.72 18.50
N THR A 366 50.79 9.61 19.38
CA THR A 366 50.29 9.29 20.72
C THR A 366 48.81 8.89 20.74
N ALA A 367 48.12 8.90 19.60
CA ALA A 367 46.72 8.51 19.53
C ALA A 367 46.54 7.02 19.83
N LEU A 368 45.51 6.69 20.61
CA LEU A 368 45.15 5.31 20.89
C LEU A 368 44.60 4.64 19.61
N PRO A 369 44.87 3.33 19.41
CA PRO A 369 44.32 2.59 18.28
C PRO A 369 42.79 2.59 18.30
N VAL A 370 42.19 2.80 17.12
CA VAL A 370 40.75 2.72 16.92
C VAL A 370 40.33 1.25 16.86
N ARG A 371 39.48 0.81 17.81
CA ARG A 371 38.91 -0.54 17.82
C ARG A 371 37.89 -0.70 16.69
N GLU A 372 37.88 -1.87 16.06
CA GLU A 372 36.95 -2.21 14.96
C GLU A 372 36.86 -1.13 13.88
N ARG A 373 38.01 -0.54 13.52
CA ARG A 373 38.11 0.62 12.62
C ARG A 373 37.35 0.36 11.31
N ALA A 374 36.36 1.20 11.06
CA ALA A 374 35.53 1.17 9.86
C ALA A 374 36.02 2.14 8.78
N GLY A 375 36.90 3.08 9.12
CA GLY A 375 37.39 4.06 8.17
C GLY A 375 38.22 5.17 8.81
N PHE A 376 38.26 6.30 8.11
CA PHE A 376 39.02 7.48 8.45
C PHE A 376 38.14 8.73 8.38
N LYS A 377 38.50 9.80 9.07
CA LYS A 377 37.87 11.11 8.96
C LYS A 377 38.89 12.21 8.74
N ARG A 378 38.54 13.22 7.95
CA ARG A 378 39.34 14.45 7.78
C ARG A 378 38.43 15.65 7.65
N PHE A 379 38.98 16.84 7.77
CA PHE A 379 38.32 18.06 7.34
C PHE A 379 38.69 18.33 5.87
N ASP A 380 37.70 18.71 5.06
CA ASP A 380 37.96 19.26 3.72
C ASP A 380 38.48 20.70 3.80
N GLU A 381 38.78 21.30 2.64
CA GLU A 381 39.35 22.65 2.53
C GLU A 381 38.45 23.75 3.13
N VAL A 382 37.17 23.45 3.32
CA VAL A 382 36.15 24.37 3.85
C VAL A 382 35.84 24.05 5.32
N GLY A 383 36.53 23.09 5.93
CA GLY A 383 36.36 22.69 7.33
C GLY A 383 35.21 21.72 7.57
N VAL A 384 34.63 21.13 6.52
CA VAL A 384 33.56 20.13 6.63
C VAL A 384 34.18 18.75 6.84
N THR A 385 33.60 17.96 7.74
CA THR A 385 34.07 16.59 7.97
C THR A 385 33.78 15.70 6.76
N GLU A 386 34.79 14.98 6.28
CA GLU A 386 34.63 13.89 5.31
C GLU A 386 34.81 12.56 6.01
N TYR A 387 33.83 11.67 5.87
CA TYR A 387 33.93 10.31 6.36
C TYR A 387 34.38 9.38 5.23
N MET A 388 35.51 8.70 5.41
CA MET A 388 36.11 7.81 4.42
C MET A 388 36.03 6.37 4.90
N VAL A 389 35.06 5.62 4.40
CA VAL A 389 34.74 4.27 4.89
C VAL A 389 35.48 3.21 4.08
N LEU A 390 35.99 2.18 4.77
CA LEU A 390 36.67 1.03 4.17
C LEU A 390 35.66 0.13 3.42
N PRO A 391 36.09 -0.56 2.34
CA PRO A 391 35.17 -1.35 1.52
C PRO A 391 34.44 -2.48 2.28
N GLU A 392 35.11 -3.16 3.21
CA GLU A 392 34.47 -4.22 4.01
C GLU A 392 33.41 -3.68 4.97
N ALA A 393 33.69 -2.56 5.66
CA ALA A 393 32.71 -1.90 6.51
C ALA A 393 31.53 -1.38 5.68
N PHE A 394 31.81 -0.80 4.51
CA PHE A 394 30.77 -0.35 3.58
C PHE A 394 29.86 -1.51 3.15
N ASN A 395 30.42 -2.63 2.71
CA ASN A 395 29.65 -3.77 2.20
C ASN A 395 28.91 -4.53 3.31
N ARG A 396 29.59 -4.86 4.41
CA ARG A 396 29.04 -5.74 5.45
C ARG A 396 28.19 -5.02 6.47
N GLU A 397 28.43 -3.74 6.70
CA GLU A 397 27.77 -3.00 7.78
C GLU A 397 26.83 -1.95 7.21
N LEU A 398 27.33 -1.01 6.40
CA LEU A 398 26.50 0.07 5.86
C LEU A 398 25.49 -0.45 4.83
N CYS A 399 25.89 -1.37 3.96
CA CYS A 399 25.06 -1.96 2.92
C CYS A 399 24.53 -3.37 3.26
N ALA A 400 24.55 -3.77 4.54
CA ALA A 400 24.07 -5.10 4.93
C ALA A 400 22.58 -5.27 4.52
N GLY A 401 22.29 -6.31 3.75
CA GLY A 401 20.94 -6.56 3.22
C GLY A 401 20.64 -5.88 1.87
N PHE A 402 21.57 -5.10 1.33
CA PHE A 402 21.46 -4.43 0.02
C PHE A 402 22.53 -4.92 -0.97
N ASP A 403 22.27 -4.77 -2.27
CA ASP A 403 23.32 -4.93 -3.27
C ASP A 403 24.27 -3.73 -3.19
N ALA A 404 25.53 -3.97 -2.81
CA ALA A 404 26.49 -2.91 -2.55
C ALA A 404 26.81 -2.03 -3.78
N ARG A 405 26.70 -2.56 -5.01
CA ARG A 405 26.94 -1.77 -6.22
C ARG A 405 25.79 -0.83 -6.49
N LEU A 406 24.55 -1.31 -6.37
CA LEU A 406 23.35 -0.49 -6.52
C LEU A 406 23.26 0.56 -5.41
N ALA A 407 23.56 0.17 -4.16
CA ALA A 407 23.61 1.08 -3.03
C ALA A 407 24.64 2.20 -3.23
N ALA A 408 25.86 1.85 -3.66
CA ALA A 408 26.89 2.84 -3.94
C ALA A 408 26.50 3.79 -5.08
N ARG A 409 25.76 3.31 -6.09
CA ARG A 409 25.26 4.16 -7.17
C ARG A 409 24.19 5.13 -6.67
N ALA A 410 23.21 4.63 -5.94
CA ALA A 410 22.14 5.43 -5.35
C ALA A 410 22.69 6.54 -4.44
N LEU A 411 23.73 6.24 -3.65
CA LEU A 411 24.39 7.22 -2.80
C LEU A 411 25.16 8.29 -3.57
N VAL A 412 25.74 7.96 -4.73
CA VAL A 412 26.35 8.96 -5.61
C VAL A 412 25.28 9.86 -6.23
N ASP A 413 24.20 9.27 -6.74
CA ASP A 413 23.11 10.01 -7.38
C ASP A 413 22.39 10.91 -6.35
N ALA A 414 22.27 10.49 -5.09
CA ALA A 414 21.75 11.30 -3.97
C ALA A 414 22.77 12.33 -3.41
N GLY A 415 24.01 12.33 -3.90
CA GLY A 415 25.07 13.24 -3.45
C GLY A 415 25.64 12.92 -2.05
N TRP A 416 25.39 11.73 -1.51
CA TRP A 416 25.97 11.27 -0.24
C TRP A 416 27.41 10.81 -0.40
N LEU A 417 27.73 10.17 -1.53
CA LEU A 417 29.08 9.74 -1.90
C LEU A 417 29.71 10.67 -2.93
N LYS A 418 30.96 11.08 -2.67
CA LYS A 418 31.80 11.80 -3.62
C LYS A 418 32.42 10.78 -4.59
N PRO A 419 32.08 10.81 -5.90
CA PRO A 419 32.66 9.89 -6.86
C PRO A 419 34.16 10.16 -7.04
N GLY A 420 34.91 9.09 -7.35
CA GLY A 420 36.32 9.18 -7.69
C GLY A 420 36.54 9.87 -9.04
N THR A 421 37.77 10.33 -9.27
CA THR A 421 38.17 10.92 -10.56
C THR A 421 38.05 9.94 -11.74
N ASP A 422 37.98 8.64 -11.47
CA ASP A 422 37.73 7.56 -12.44
C ASP A 422 36.23 7.28 -12.68
N GLY A 423 35.34 8.11 -12.11
CA GLY A 423 33.88 7.96 -12.21
C GLY A 423 33.30 6.82 -11.38
N ARG A 424 34.13 6.12 -10.58
CA ARG A 424 33.66 5.05 -9.69
C ARG A 424 33.12 5.64 -8.39
N SER A 425 32.26 4.90 -7.71
CA SER A 425 31.68 5.29 -6.41
C SER A 425 32.65 5.23 -5.23
N SER A 426 33.90 4.83 -5.46
CA SER A 426 34.98 4.79 -4.45
C SER A 426 36.22 5.48 -4.98
N THR A 427 36.95 6.12 -4.08
CA THR A 427 38.12 6.95 -4.38
C THR A 427 39.37 6.34 -3.78
N VAL A 428 40.49 6.39 -4.50
CA VAL A 428 41.79 5.98 -3.97
C VAL A 428 42.39 7.15 -3.20
N VAL A 429 42.63 6.97 -1.90
CA VAL A 429 43.21 7.97 -1.01
C VAL A 429 44.49 7.42 -0.40
N ARG A 430 45.54 8.24 -0.32
CA ARG A 430 46.81 7.85 0.30
C ARG A 430 46.76 8.09 1.81
N ILE A 431 46.51 7.04 2.58
CA ILE A 431 46.47 7.09 4.04
C ILE A 431 47.90 7.03 4.61
N PRO A 432 48.30 7.95 5.50
CA PRO A 432 49.58 7.84 6.22
C PRO A 432 49.72 6.49 6.92
N GLY A 433 50.87 5.83 6.73
CA GLY A 433 51.14 4.50 7.31
C GLY A 433 50.53 3.30 6.58
N LEU A 434 49.49 3.48 5.76
CA LEU A 434 48.82 2.39 5.03
C LEU A 434 48.98 2.48 3.50
N GLY A 435 49.46 3.60 2.96
CA GLY A 435 49.65 3.78 1.53
C GLY A 435 48.33 4.07 0.80
N ALA A 436 48.24 3.67 -0.47
CA ALA A 436 47.05 3.92 -1.29
C ALA A 436 45.93 2.92 -0.95
N VAL A 437 44.80 3.43 -0.44
CA VAL A 437 43.64 2.64 -0.02
C VAL A 437 42.40 3.15 -0.75
N ARG A 438 41.53 2.23 -1.19
CA ARG A 438 40.27 2.58 -1.84
C ARG A 438 39.18 2.72 -0.77
N LEU A 439 38.50 3.88 -0.75
CA LEU A 439 37.56 4.29 0.28
C LEU A 439 36.29 4.86 -0.34
N PHE A 440 35.17 4.70 0.37
CA PHE A 440 33.91 5.36 0.06
C PHE A 440 33.87 6.68 0.83
N VAL A 441 33.87 7.81 0.12
CA VAL A 441 33.99 9.15 0.73
C VAL A 441 32.61 9.77 0.83
N PHE A 442 32.11 9.91 2.06
CA PHE A 442 30.83 10.53 2.37
C PHE A 442 30.99 12.02 2.70
N ASP A 443 29.99 12.80 2.28
CA ASP A 443 29.84 14.19 2.68
C ASP A 443 29.08 14.29 4.01
N SER A 444 29.72 14.75 5.10
CA SER A 444 29.07 14.78 6.41
C SER A 444 27.87 15.71 6.47
N ARG A 445 27.78 16.71 5.58
CA ARG A 445 26.62 17.62 5.56
C ARG A 445 25.35 16.84 5.25
N LYS A 446 25.40 15.95 4.27
CA LYS A 446 24.27 15.09 3.89
C LYS A 446 23.97 14.03 4.95
N VAL A 447 24.99 13.51 5.61
CA VAL A 447 24.83 12.52 6.68
C VAL A 447 24.11 13.11 7.89
N HIS A 448 24.34 14.39 8.21
CA HIS A 448 23.79 15.04 9.41
C HIS A 448 22.65 16.03 9.13
N ASP A 449 22.34 16.33 7.87
CA ASP A 449 21.25 17.24 7.52
C ASP A 449 19.92 16.68 8.03
N SER A 450 19.22 17.42 8.88
CA SER A 450 17.93 17.05 9.47
C SER A 450 16.74 17.50 8.61
N ALA A 451 16.99 18.10 7.45
CA ALA A 451 15.98 18.48 6.47
C ALA A 451 15.84 17.42 5.37
N LEU A 452 15.05 16.37 5.65
CA LEU A 452 14.42 15.51 4.63
C LEU A 452 12.95 15.34 4.96
#